data_AF-A0A5A7MXU6-F1
#
_entry.id   AF-A0A5A7MXU6-F1
#
_cell.length_a   1.000
_cell.length_b   1.000
_cell.length_c   1.000
_cell.angle_alpha   90.00
_cell.angle_beta   90.00
_cell.angle_gamma   90.00
#
_symmetry.space_group_name_H-M   'P 1'
#
loop_
_entity.id
_entity.type
_entity.pdbx_description
1 polymer ?
#
loop_
_entity_poly.entity_id
_entity_poly.type
_entity_poly.pdbx_seq_one_letter_code
_entity_poly.pdbx_strand_id
1 'polypeptide(L)'
;MFETPVVVSRLAQAAQINPRLLEAIRARRAENPGIARSNILGWHSDTEMLQWGGSAAADLLQHMVRLCDLQTSDTGAIEGAPPRFVWGFEMWANVSPPNASNQSHAHPGAIWSAVYYVDDGYAGSKERTLGGNWFFTIRVFP
;
A
#
# COMPACT_ATOMS: atom_id res chain seq x y z
N MET A 1 4.27 26.40 11.63
CA MET A 1 3.26 25.52 11.00
C MET A 1 4.03 24.44 10.26
N PHE A 2 3.72 23.16 10.52
CA PHE A 2 4.42 21.96 10.04
C PHE A 2 3.43 20.78 9.96
N GLU A 3 2.46 20.88 9.06
CA GLU A 3 1.43 19.85 8.88
C GLU A 3 2.03 18.52 8.38
N THR A 4 1.44 17.42 8.82
CA THR A 4 1.72 16.08 8.29
C THR A 4 0.49 15.61 7.52
N PRO A 5 0.48 15.76 6.18
CA PRO A 5 -0.69 15.40 5.39
C PRO A 5 -0.92 13.88 5.39
N VAL A 6 -2.19 13.49 5.49
CA VAL A 6 -2.64 12.11 5.31
C VAL A 6 -3.64 12.09 4.18
N VAL A 7 -3.35 11.30 3.15
CA VAL A 7 -4.16 11.22 1.93
C VAL A 7 -5.01 9.96 1.98
N VAL A 8 -6.33 10.13 1.79
CA VAL A 8 -7.27 9.00 1.73
C VAL A 8 -7.95 9.02 0.37
N SER A 9 -7.92 7.90 -0.33
CA SER A 9 -8.51 7.75 -1.66
C SER A 9 -9.27 6.43 -1.78
N ARG A 10 -10.32 6.43 -2.61
CA ARG A 10 -11.05 5.21 -2.99
C ARG A 10 -10.72 4.87 -4.43
N LEU A 11 -10.34 3.62 -4.67
CA LEU A 11 -10.14 3.11 -6.01
C LEU A 11 -11.50 2.85 -6.67
N ALA A 12 -11.86 3.63 -7.69
CA ALA A 12 -13.17 3.55 -8.33
C ALA A 12 -13.48 2.14 -8.89
N GLN A 13 -12.47 1.45 -9.40
CA GLN A 13 -12.60 0.10 -9.97
C GLN A 13 -12.27 -1.01 -8.96
N ALA A 14 -12.34 -0.74 -7.65
CA ALA A 14 -12.01 -1.73 -6.61
C ALA A 14 -12.80 -3.04 -6.76
N ALA A 15 -14.08 -2.99 -7.14
CA ALA A 15 -14.90 -4.18 -7.34
C ALA A 15 -14.38 -5.11 -8.46
N GLN A 16 -13.63 -4.59 -9.42
CA GLN A 16 -13.03 -5.34 -10.52
C GLN A 16 -11.58 -5.74 -10.21
N ILE A 17 -10.83 -4.86 -9.53
CA ILE A 17 -9.41 -5.04 -9.23
C ILE A 17 -9.20 -5.99 -8.03
N ASN A 18 -10.00 -5.86 -6.96
CA ASN A 18 -9.77 -6.60 -5.71
C ASN A 18 -9.87 -8.11 -5.86
N PRO A 19 -10.86 -8.69 -6.58
CA PRO A 19 -10.91 -10.14 -6.77
C PRO A 19 -9.64 -10.68 -7.43
N ARG A 20 -9.10 -9.96 -8.41
CA ARG A 20 -7.89 -10.33 -9.16
C ARG A 20 -6.62 -10.20 -8.31
N LEU A 21 -6.51 -9.13 -7.52
CA LEU A 21 -5.44 -8.99 -6.53
C LEU A 21 -5.50 -10.11 -5.49
N LEU A 22 -6.68 -10.41 -4.96
CA LEU A 22 -6.88 -11.45 -3.95
C LEU A 22 -6.47 -12.83 -4.49
N GLU A 23 -6.85 -13.15 -5.74
CA GLU A 23 -6.41 -14.37 -6.42
C GLU A 23 -4.89 -14.45 -6.53
N ALA A 24 -4.24 -13.40 -7.06
CA ALA A 24 -2.78 -13.36 -7.20
C ALA A 24 -2.06 -13.48 -5.86
N ILE A 25 -2.54 -12.80 -4.82
CA ILE A 25 -1.98 -12.86 -3.45
C ILE A 25 -2.11 -14.27 -2.88
N ARG A 26 -3.27 -14.91 -3.04
CA ARG A 26 -3.50 -16.29 -2.56
C ARG A 26 -2.60 -17.29 -3.28
N ALA A 27 -2.48 -17.18 -4.60
CA ALA A 27 -1.58 -18.01 -5.40
C ALA A 27 -0.13 -17.83 -4.94
N ARG A 28 0.34 -16.58 -4.83
CA ARG A 28 1.71 -16.28 -4.39
C ARG A 28 2.00 -16.82 -2.98
N ARG A 29 1.06 -16.70 -2.05
CA ARG A 29 1.19 -17.21 -0.68
C ARG A 29 1.23 -18.74 -0.62
N ALA A 30 0.52 -19.43 -1.52
CA ALA A 30 0.56 -20.89 -1.59
C ALA A 30 1.91 -21.42 -2.08
N GLU A 31 2.60 -20.67 -2.94
CA GLU A 31 3.87 -21.05 -3.57
C GLU A 31 5.10 -20.55 -2.82
N ASN A 32 4.98 -19.43 -2.09
CA ASN A 32 6.10 -18.75 -1.45
C ASN A 32 5.84 -18.59 0.06
N PRO A 33 6.75 -19.07 0.94
CA PRO A 33 6.59 -18.96 2.39
C PRO A 33 6.59 -17.50 2.90
N GLY A 34 6.97 -16.55 2.05
CA GLY A 34 7.10 -15.13 2.39
C GLY A 34 8.44 -14.82 3.02
N ILE A 35 8.58 -13.57 3.46
CA ILE A 35 9.77 -13.07 4.15
C ILE A 35 9.43 -12.63 5.57
N ALA A 36 10.45 -12.60 6.43
CA ALA A 36 10.36 -11.99 7.75
C ALA A 36 10.83 -10.53 7.68
N ARG A 37 9.92 -9.61 7.99
CA ARG A 37 10.15 -8.16 8.10
C ARG A 37 9.50 -7.63 9.38
N SER A 38 8.53 -6.72 9.26
CA SER A 38 7.75 -6.20 10.38
C SER A 38 6.58 -7.12 10.74
N ASN A 39 6.21 -8.07 9.89
CA ASN A 39 5.09 -8.99 10.09
C ASN A 39 5.28 -9.91 11.30
N ILE A 40 4.27 -9.95 12.17
CA ILE A 40 4.14 -10.85 13.33
C ILE A 40 2.94 -11.75 13.07
N LEU A 41 3.14 -13.07 13.08
CA LEU A 41 2.10 -14.10 12.83
C LEU A 41 1.36 -13.97 11.49
N GLY A 42 1.79 -13.08 10.60
CA GLY A 42 1.23 -12.86 9.27
C GLY A 42 2.24 -13.18 8.17
N TRP A 43 1.74 -13.21 6.93
CA TRP A 43 2.55 -13.41 5.74
C TRP A 43 2.90 -12.07 5.09
N HIS A 44 4.11 -11.97 4.56
CA HIS A 44 4.64 -10.82 3.83
C HIS A 44 5.33 -11.35 2.57
N SER A 45 4.91 -10.91 1.38
CA SER A 45 5.57 -11.31 0.13
C SER A 45 6.97 -10.70 0.01
N ASP A 46 7.73 -11.08 -1.01
CA ASP A 46 8.80 -10.21 -1.51
C ASP A 46 8.25 -8.84 -1.98
N THR A 47 9.15 -7.91 -2.30
CA THR A 47 8.85 -6.56 -2.80
C THR A 47 8.60 -6.52 -4.31
N GLU A 48 8.50 -7.68 -4.96
CA GLU A 48 8.41 -7.82 -6.41
C GLU A 48 6.97 -8.05 -6.89
N MET A 49 5.97 -7.53 -6.16
CA MET A 49 4.55 -7.73 -6.52
C MET A 49 4.19 -7.20 -7.89
N LEU A 50 4.91 -6.24 -8.44
CA LEU A 50 4.70 -5.81 -9.83
C LEU A 50 5.06 -6.91 -10.85
N GLN A 51 5.93 -7.85 -10.49
CA GLN A 51 6.31 -8.96 -11.36
C GLN A 51 5.29 -10.11 -11.34
N TRP A 52 4.65 -10.38 -10.18
CA TRP A 52 3.78 -11.54 -10.00
C TRP A 52 2.29 -11.20 -9.78
N GLY A 53 1.96 -9.96 -9.41
CA GLY A 53 0.61 -9.49 -9.11
C GLY A 53 -0.27 -9.23 -10.34
N GLY A 54 0.29 -9.42 -11.54
CA GLY A 54 -0.40 -9.29 -12.82
C GLY A 54 -0.91 -7.87 -13.09
N SER A 55 -1.83 -7.75 -14.05
CA SER A 55 -2.32 -6.43 -14.46
C SER A 55 -3.07 -5.68 -13.34
N ALA A 56 -3.67 -6.39 -12.39
CA ALA A 56 -4.38 -5.76 -11.28
C ALA A 56 -3.42 -4.99 -10.34
N ALA A 57 -2.21 -5.50 -10.12
CA ALA A 57 -1.16 -4.77 -9.40
C ALA A 57 -0.68 -3.55 -10.20
N ALA A 58 -0.55 -3.67 -11.52
CA ALA A 58 -0.22 -2.54 -12.40
C ALA A 58 -1.31 -1.46 -12.41
N ASP A 59 -2.59 -1.84 -12.44
CA ASP A 59 -3.72 -0.91 -12.40
C ASP A 59 -3.76 -0.16 -11.05
N LEU A 60 -3.52 -0.86 -9.94
CA LEU A 60 -3.38 -0.25 -8.61
C LEU A 60 -2.18 0.71 -8.57
N LEU A 61 -1.03 0.31 -9.12
CA LEU A 61 0.16 1.16 -9.19
C LEU A 61 -0.14 2.46 -9.94
N GLN A 62 -0.78 2.40 -11.11
CA GLN A 62 -1.14 3.59 -11.88
C GLN A 62 -2.04 4.55 -11.09
N HIS A 63 -2.96 4.02 -10.28
CA HIS A 63 -3.75 4.85 -9.38
C HIS A 63 -2.89 5.53 -8.32
N MET A 64 -1.96 4.81 -7.72
CA MET A 64 -1.03 5.36 -6.73
C MET A 64 -0.09 6.41 -7.32
N VAL A 65 0.42 6.22 -8.54
CA VAL A 65 1.26 7.22 -9.24
C VAL A 65 0.50 8.53 -9.39
N ARG A 66 -0.74 8.49 -9.90
CA ARG A 66 -1.58 9.69 -10.04
C ARG A 66 -1.82 10.41 -8.72
N LEU A 67 -2.00 9.65 -7.63
CA LEU A 67 -2.15 10.24 -6.31
C LEU A 67 -0.84 10.90 -5.84
N CYS A 68 0.30 10.25 -6.02
CA CYS A 68 1.60 10.82 -5.66
C CYS A 68 1.86 12.10 -6.46
N ASP A 69 1.56 12.12 -7.76
CA ASP A 69 1.69 13.30 -8.61
C ASP A 69 0.80 14.45 -8.11
N LEU A 70 -0.47 14.16 -7.77
CA LEU A 70 -1.40 15.18 -7.26
C LEU A 70 -1.00 15.75 -5.89
N GLN A 71 -0.24 15.00 -5.10
CA GLN A 71 0.12 15.37 -3.72
C GLN A 71 1.57 15.83 -3.60
N THR A 72 2.33 15.85 -4.70
CA THR A 72 3.73 16.27 -4.74
C THR A 72 3.85 17.51 -5.59
N SER A 73 4.43 18.57 -5.03
CA SER A 73 4.77 19.78 -5.77
C SER A 73 6.28 19.84 -6.02
N ASP A 74 6.69 19.92 -7.29
CA ASP A 74 8.07 20.22 -7.68
C ASP A 74 8.24 21.74 -7.75
N THR A 75 8.86 22.31 -6.71
CA THR A 75 9.07 23.76 -6.59
C THR A 75 10.05 24.32 -7.63
N GLY A 76 10.80 23.46 -8.32
CA GLY A 76 11.65 23.84 -9.43
C GLY A 76 11.14 23.35 -10.78
N ALA A 77 9.84 23.07 -10.91
CA ALA A 77 9.21 22.77 -12.19
C ALA A 77 9.26 24.00 -13.11
N ILE A 78 9.45 23.76 -14.40
CA ILE A 78 9.32 24.76 -15.46
C ILE A 78 8.00 24.47 -16.18
N GLU A 79 7.16 25.48 -16.35
CA GLU A 79 5.88 25.33 -17.02
C GLU A 79 6.06 24.73 -18.43
N GLY A 80 5.32 23.67 -18.73
CA GLY A 80 5.40 22.93 -20.00
C GLY A 80 6.59 21.97 -20.12
N ALA A 81 7.51 21.92 -19.16
CA ALA A 81 8.58 20.91 -19.12
C ALA A 81 8.09 19.60 -18.49
N PRO A 82 8.66 18.43 -18.87
CA PRO A 82 8.37 17.18 -18.19
C PRO A 82 8.82 17.20 -16.71
N PRO A 83 8.23 16.36 -15.85
CA PRO A 83 8.67 16.22 -14.46
C PRO A 83 10.17 15.94 -14.37
N ARG A 84 10.83 16.55 -13.38
CA ARG A 84 12.27 16.40 -13.16
C ARG A 84 12.66 15.11 -12.44
N PHE A 85 11.69 14.26 -12.15
CA PHE A 85 11.86 13.01 -11.44
C PHE A 85 10.96 11.94 -12.04
N VAL A 86 11.30 10.69 -11.74
CA VAL A 86 10.46 9.53 -11.97
C VAL A 86 10.25 8.82 -10.65
N TRP A 87 9.09 8.22 -10.46
CA TRP A 87 8.81 7.44 -9.27
C TRP A 87 9.46 6.05 -9.37
N GLY A 88 10.21 5.67 -8.34
CA GLY A 88 10.56 4.28 -8.08
C GLY A 88 9.51 3.63 -7.16
N PHE A 89 9.27 2.33 -7.34
CA PHE A 89 8.23 1.62 -6.59
C PHE A 89 8.73 0.28 -6.06
N GLU A 90 8.38 0.03 -4.80
CA GLU A 90 8.38 -1.30 -4.20
C GLU A 90 6.93 -1.63 -3.85
N MET A 91 6.47 -2.83 -4.20
CA MET A 91 5.11 -3.27 -3.92
C MET A 91 5.13 -4.68 -3.36
N TRP A 92 4.39 -4.90 -2.29
CA TRP A 92 4.26 -6.20 -1.63
C TRP A 92 2.83 -6.38 -1.12
N ALA A 93 2.51 -7.61 -0.76
CA ALA A 93 1.27 -7.97 -0.11
C ALA A 93 1.52 -8.47 1.31
N ASN A 94 0.63 -8.09 2.23
CA ASN A 94 0.53 -8.67 3.56
C ASN A 94 -0.77 -9.45 3.68
N VAL A 95 -0.71 -10.61 4.35
CA VAL A 95 -1.90 -11.36 4.77
C VAL A 95 -1.82 -11.55 6.28
N SER A 96 -2.72 -10.88 6.99
CA SER A 96 -2.76 -10.85 8.45
C SER A 96 -3.99 -11.62 8.97
N PRO A 97 -3.86 -12.90 9.36
CA PRO A 97 -4.94 -13.63 10.02
C PRO A 97 -5.22 -13.04 11.43
N PRO A 98 -6.26 -13.52 12.13
CA PRO A 98 -6.51 -13.11 13.52
C PRO A 98 -5.25 -13.19 14.39
N ASN A 99 -5.04 -12.15 15.20
CA ASN A 99 -3.87 -11.94 16.07
C ASN A 99 -2.54 -11.61 15.35
N ALA A 100 -2.52 -11.54 14.01
CA ALA A 100 -1.36 -11.05 13.29
C ALA A 100 -1.26 -9.52 13.32
N SER A 101 -0.04 -9.00 13.23
CA SER A 101 0.22 -7.57 13.21
C SER A 101 1.47 -7.25 12.38
N ASN A 102 1.75 -5.96 12.19
CA ASN A 102 3.05 -5.49 11.72
C ASN A 102 3.63 -4.57 12.79
N GLN A 103 4.91 -4.75 13.12
CA GLN A 103 5.63 -3.86 14.03
C GLN A 103 5.63 -2.42 13.51
N SER A 104 5.57 -1.45 14.41
CA SER A 104 5.71 -0.04 14.07
C SER A 104 7.06 0.22 13.42
N HIS A 105 7.06 0.81 12.22
CA HIS A 105 8.27 1.13 11.47
C HIS A 105 8.03 2.33 10.56
N ALA A 106 9.10 2.83 9.95
CA ALA A 106 9.07 3.80 8.86
C ALA A 106 9.67 3.14 7.60
N HIS A 107 9.50 3.79 6.45
CA HIS A 107 10.14 3.40 5.19
C HIS A 107 11.23 4.42 4.84
N PRO A 108 12.49 4.23 5.26
CA PRO A 108 13.58 5.14 4.93
C PRO A 108 13.78 5.23 3.41
N GLY A 109 13.99 6.44 2.90
CA GLY A 109 14.20 6.68 1.47
C GLY A 109 12.93 6.77 0.62
N ALA A 110 11.75 6.49 1.19
CA ALA A 110 10.49 6.69 0.50
C ALA A 110 9.97 8.12 0.69
N ILE A 111 9.54 8.76 -0.41
CA ILE A 111 8.82 10.05 -0.37
C ILE A 111 7.37 9.81 0.09
N TRP A 112 6.74 8.76 -0.41
CA TRP A 112 5.39 8.33 -0.06
C TRP A 112 5.39 6.87 0.38
N SER A 113 4.56 6.55 1.36
CA SER A 113 4.22 5.17 1.72
C SER A 113 2.70 5.07 1.80
N ALA A 114 2.16 3.95 1.36
CA ALA A 114 0.73 3.75 1.26
C ALA A 114 0.33 2.32 1.62
N VAL A 115 -0.90 2.17 2.08
CA VAL A 115 -1.54 0.88 2.33
C VAL A 115 -2.85 0.84 1.54
N TYR A 116 -3.07 -0.25 0.81
CA TYR A 116 -4.33 -0.52 0.13
C TYR A 116 -4.97 -1.78 0.71
N TYR A 117 -6.22 -1.67 1.14
CA TYR A 117 -6.99 -2.80 1.65
C TYR A 117 -7.71 -3.51 0.50
N VAL A 118 -7.20 -4.69 0.13
CA VAL A 118 -7.85 -5.59 -0.84
C VAL A 118 -9.04 -6.30 -0.17
N ASP A 119 -8.83 -6.75 1.06
CA ASP A 119 -9.80 -7.37 1.96
C ASP A 119 -9.52 -6.83 3.37
N ASP A 120 -10.54 -6.27 4.01
CA ASP A 120 -10.45 -5.66 5.34
C ASP A 120 -10.81 -6.64 6.47
N GLY A 121 -11.24 -7.86 6.11
CA GLY A 121 -11.69 -8.89 7.05
C GLY A 121 -13.09 -8.67 7.61
N TYR A 122 -13.76 -7.56 7.27
CA TYR A 122 -15.11 -7.29 7.74
C TYR A 122 -16.18 -7.99 6.91
N ALA A 123 -15.90 -8.32 5.63
CA ALA A 123 -16.89 -8.87 4.69
C ALA A 123 -18.21 -8.05 4.66
N GLY A 124 -18.11 -6.72 4.82
CA GLY A 124 -19.25 -5.81 4.90
C GLY A 124 -19.94 -5.72 6.28
N SER A 125 -19.48 -6.49 7.27
CA SER A 125 -19.94 -6.38 8.66
C SER A 125 -19.51 -5.07 9.30
N LYS A 126 -20.30 -4.57 10.25
CA LYS A 126 -19.97 -3.40 11.10
C LYS A 126 -19.31 -3.82 12.42
N GLU A 127 -19.15 -5.12 12.66
CA GLU A 127 -18.62 -5.64 13.92
C GLU A 127 -17.10 -5.41 14.00
N ARG A 128 -16.68 -4.49 14.86
CA ARG A 128 -15.29 -4.00 14.96
C ARG A 128 -14.25 -5.07 15.30
N THR A 129 -14.68 -6.23 15.80
CA THR A 129 -13.83 -7.37 16.19
C THR A 129 -13.35 -8.21 15.01
N LEU A 130 -13.95 -8.08 13.82
CA LEU A 130 -13.71 -8.98 12.69
C LEU A 130 -12.54 -8.54 11.79
N GLY A 131 -12.31 -7.23 11.64
CA GLY A 131 -11.36 -6.70 10.68
C GLY A 131 -10.06 -6.15 11.26
N GLY A 132 -9.13 -5.84 10.36
CA GLY A 132 -7.83 -5.26 10.69
C GLY A 132 -7.89 -3.76 10.92
N ASN A 133 -7.06 -3.25 11.83
CA ASN A 133 -6.91 -1.81 12.10
C ASN A 133 -5.52 -1.32 11.66
N TRP A 134 -5.43 -0.09 11.18
CA TRP A 134 -4.16 0.61 10.95
C TRP A 134 -4.00 1.75 11.95
N PHE A 135 -2.77 1.91 12.42
CA PHE A 135 -2.36 2.94 13.34
C PHE A 135 -1.14 3.65 12.76
N PHE A 136 -1.13 4.98 12.82
CA PHE A 136 0.02 5.79 12.46
C PHE A 136 0.30 6.82 13.54
N THR A 137 1.58 7.12 13.73
CA THR A 137 2.04 8.09 14.73
C THR A 137 2.75 9.23 14.02
N ILE A 138 2.27 10.46 14.21
CA ILE A 138 2.94 11.66 13.74
C ILE A 138 4.01 12.04 14.76
N ARG A 139 5.27 12.15 14.33
CA ARG A 139 6.32 12.76 15.15
C ARG A 139 6.24 14.27 15.00
N VAL A 140 5.86 14.94 16.08
CA VAL A 140 6.03 16.39 16.21
C VAL A 140 7.37 16.61 16.93
N PHE A 141 8.34 17.19 16.25
CA PHE A 141 9.56 17.67 16.90
C PHE A 141 9.27 19.05 17.53
N PRO A 142 9.67 19.29 18.79
CA PRO A 142 9.54 20.61 19.42
C PRO A 142 10.44 21.66 18.77
#